data_AF-A0A6J1K679-F1
#
_entry.id   AF-A0A6J1K679-F1
#
_cell.length_a   1.000
_cell.length_b   1.000
_cell.length_c   1.000
_cell.angle_alpha   90.00
_cell.angle_beta   90.00
_cell.angle_gamma   90.00
#
_symmetry.space_group_name_H-M   'P 1'
#
loop_
_entity.id
_entity.type
_entity.pdbx_description
1 polymer ?
#
loop_
_entity_poly.entity_id
_entity_poly.type
_entity_poly.pdbx_seq_one_letter_code
_entity_poly.pdbx_strand_id
1 'polypeptide(L)'
;MPLLAFVSSITLVHSPSSFFLLSKLSRPRMSSSTSPSVSIPIPQNRVVLGLGTVSVDFLAAVTSYPNPDDKIRTTSLKVQGGGNVGNALTSAARLGLTARIISKVANDSQGRSILEELEADGVHTSFLVVSEGGISPFTYVIVDNKTHTRTCIHTPGSPPMVPGDLSRSSLLSALDGATIVYFDARLYETALVVAQEAARQNIPVLVDAERKREGLDDLLTFANYVVCSAKFPQEWTEAPSIPSALVSMLLRLPKLRFVIVTLGENGCIMLERITNETPDQLEEFEVDSLLEVIKGRKDKNINIPTSVSSPVAKLRAEGIGTVCGRLLLGTAEKIPESEILDTTGAGDAFIGAVLYGIHDFHFISSLMCQHATREVVAIFCPGGCWMLSGFGCSKRSSISYRSMLSIFLTINIC
;
A
#
# COMPACT_ATOMS: atom_id res chain seq x y z
N MET A 1 -49.82 56.15 -10.08
CA MET A 1 -50.14 56.79 -11.37
C MET A 1 -48.82 57.17 -12.07
N PRO A 2 -48.79 57.33 -13.41
CA PRO A 2 -47.59 57.03 -14.20
C PRO A 2 -46.95 58.23 -14.94
N LEU A 3 -45.97 57.93 -15.82
CA LEU A 3 -45.42 58.74 -16.93
C LEU A 3 -44.41 59.87 -16.56
N LEU A 4 -43.14 59.78 -17.00
CA LEU A 4 -42.49 60.43 -18.18
C LEU A 4 -41.77 61.76 -17.82
N ALA A 5 -40.73 62.29 -18.51
CA ALA A 5 -40.02 61.97 -19.75
C ALA A 5 -38.55 62.51 -19.75
N PHE A 6 -37.95 62.69 -20.94
CA PHE A 6 -36.64 63.28 -21.31
C PHE A 6 -35.42 62.34 -21.21
N VAL A 7 -34.74 61.89 -22.28
CA VAL A 7 -34.56 62.33 -23.71
C VAL A 7 -33.62 63.52 -23.93
N SER A 8 -32.41 63.22 -24.44
CA SER A 8 -31.71 63.98 -25.51
C SER A 8 -30.77 63.02 -26.26
N SER A 9 -30.95 62.84 -27.57
CA SER A 9 -30.15 63.43 -28.67
C SER A 9 -28.83 62.68 -28.92
N ILE A 10 -28.73 61.71 -29.81
CA ILE A 10 -28.83 61.74 -31.31
C ILE A 10 -27.75 62.62 -31.97
N THR A 11 -26.84 61.95 -32.70
CA THR A 11 -26.43 62.39 -34.05
C THR A 11 -26.17 61.17 -34.93
N LEU A 12 -26.62 61.24 -36.18
CA LEU A 12 -26.71 60.15 -37.16
C LEU A 12 -25.90 60.51 -38.41
N VAL A 13 -25.28 59.50 -39.05
CA VAL A 13 -24.95 59.57 -40.49
C VAL A 13 -25.40 58.26 -41.17
N HIS A 14 -25.95 58.40 -42.37
CA HIS A 14 -26.72 57.40 -43.15
C HIS A 14 -25.79 56.47 -43.99
N SER A 15 -26.07 55.16 -44.13
CA SER A 15 -26.97 54.47 -45.12
C SER A 15 -26.28 54.24 -46.49
N PRO A 16 -26.54 53.17 -47.32
CA PRO A 16 -27.80 52.41 -47.41
C PRO A 16 -27.78 50.86 -47.62
N SER A 17 -28.93 50.26 -47.23
CA SER A 17 -29.73 49.16 -47.86
C SER A 17 -29.01 48.00 -48.59
N SER A 18 -29.23 46.70 -48.31
CA SER A 18 -30.48 45.89 -48.38
C SER A 18 -30.18 44.40 -48.04
N PHE A 19 -31.07 43.47 -47.67
CA PHE A 19 -32.42 43.45 -47.05
C PHE A 19 -32.74 42.01 -46.53
N PHE A 20 -33.85 41.84 -45.80
CA PHE A 20 -34.64 40.61 -45.52
C PHE A 20 -34.08 39.35 -44.79
N LEU A 21 -34.48 39.27 -43.50
CA LEU A 21 -35.30 38.22 -42.86
C LEU A 21 -34.66 37.04 -42.04
N LEU A 22 -34.84 37.14 -40.71
CA LEU A 22 -35.11 36.08 -39.69
C LEU A 22 -34.33 34.74 -39.70
N SER A 23 -33.48 34.51 -38.68
CA SER A 23 -33.84 33.77 -37.44
C SER A 23 -32.64 33.15 -36.67
N LYS A 24 -32.82 32.98 -35.34
CA LYS A 24 -31.97 32.19 -34.39
C LYS A 24 -30.53 32.65 -34.14
N LEU A 25 -30.33 33.41 -33.06
CA LEU A 25 -29.02 33.67 -32.45
C LEU A 25 -28.50 32.47 -31.65
N SER A 26 -27.28 32.02 -31.94
CA SER A 26 -26.53 31.02 -31.18
C SER A 26 -25.50 31.68 -30.25
N ARG A 27 -25.27 31.11 -29.07
CA ARG A 27 -24.37 31.67 -28.03
C ARG A 27 -22.89 31.67 -28.48
N PRO A 28 -22.10 32.72 -28.16
CA PRO A 28 -20.66 32.75 -28.47
C PRO A 28 -19.83 31.85 -27.55
N ARG A 29 -18.77 31.25 -28.09
CA ARG A 29 -17.77 30.46 -27.33
C ARG A 29 -16.86 31.38 -26.50
N MET A 30 -16.68 31.06 -25.21
CA MET A 30 -15.56 31.58 -24.42
C MET A 30 -14.31 30.71 -24.67
N SER A 31 -13.16 31.37 -24.87
CA SER A 31 -11.85 30.73 -24.97
C SER A 31 -11.28 30.47 -23.57
N SER A 32 -11.01 29.21 -23.24
CA SER A 32 -10.35 28.83 -21.98
C SER A 32 -8.84 29.01 -22.08
N SER A 33 -8.30 29.96 -21.32
CA SER A 33 -6.86 30.08 -21.07
C SER A 33 -6.39 28.93 -20.16
N THR A 34 -5.65 27.98 -20.71
CA THR A 34 -5.00 26.91 -19.93
C THR A 34 -3.68 27.42 -19.34
N SER A 35 -3.60 27.47 -18.02
CA SER A 35 -2.34 27.64 -17.30
C SER A 35 -1.40 26.45 -17.60
N PRO A 36 -0.07 26.68 -17.71
CA PRO A 36 0.86 25.60 -17.96
C PRO A 36 0.96 24.69 -16.73
N SER A 37 0.56 23.44 -16.89
CA SER A 37 0.76 22.40 -15.87
C SER A 37 2.26 22.15 -15.70
N VAL A 38 2.82 22.52 -14.55
CA VAL A 38 4.18 22.16 -14.18
C VAL A 38 4.24 20.65 -13.99
N SER A 39 4.75 19.94 -14.99
CA SER A 39 5.08 18.52 -14.86
C SER A 39 6.37 18.39 -14.06
N ILE A 40 6.25 17.97 -12.80
CA ILE A 40 7.38 17.60 -11.96
C ILE A 40 8.09 16.39 -12.61
N PRO A 41 9.41 16.41 -12.82
CA PRO A 41 10.11 15.26 -13.38
C PRO A 41 9.97 14.03 -12.48
N ILE A 42 9.46 12.93 -13.04
CA ILE A 42 9.35 11.65 -12.32
C ILE A 42 10.79 11.13 -12.07
N PRO A 43 11.18 10.79 -10.83
CA PRO A 43 12.52 10.32 -10.54
C PRO A 43 12.89 9.07 -11.35
N GLN A 44 14.03 9.10 -12.04
CA GLN A 44 14.62 7.91 -12.64
C GLN A 44 15.19 7.03 -11.51
N ASN A 45 14.76 5.77 -11.49
CA ASN A 45 15.02 4.71 -10.50
C ASN A 45 14.18 4.79 -9.21
N ARG A 46 13.12 3.98 -9.16
CA ARG A 46 12.32 3.64 -7.95
C ARG A 46 12.65 2.21 -7.51
N VAL A 47 13.90 1.99 -7.08
CA VAL A 47 14.36 0.65 -6.66
C VAL A 47 13.93 0.38 -5.23
N VAL A 48 13.24 -0.73 -5.02
CA VAL A 48 12.86 -1.28 -3.71
C VAL A 48 13.61 -2.58 -3.51
N LEU A 49 14.25 -2.76 -2.35
CA LEU A 49 14.83 -4.03 -1.94
C LEU A 49 13.97 -4.64 -0.83
N GLY A 50 13.43 -5.84 -1.01
CA GLY A 50 12.82 -6.60 0.09
C GLY A 50 13.71 -7.74 0.55
N LEU A 51 13.69 -8.04 1.85
CA LEU A 51 14.29 -9.25 2.42
C LEU A 51 13.32 -9.93 3.38
N GLY A 52 13.05 -11.21 3.14
CA GLY A 52 12.16 -12.01 3.97
C GLY A 52 11.62 -13.22 3.22
N THR A 53 10.41 -13.64 3.54
CA THR A 53 9.84 -14.90 3.03
C THR A 53 9.34 -14.85 1.60
N VAL A 54 9.64 -15.94 0.91
CA VAL A 54 8.98 -16.45 -0.29
C VAL A 54 8.49 -17.88 0.03
N SER A 55 7.40 -18.32 -0.57
CA SER A 55 6.92 -19.70 -0.47
C SER A 55 6.16 -20.11 -1.72
N VAL A 56 5.90 -21.42 -1.87
CA VAL A 56 4.77 -21.90 -2.67
C VAL A 56 3.61 -22.18 -1.73
N ASP A 57 2.44 -21.63 -2.01
CA ASP A 57 1.24 -21.86 -1.22
C ASP A 57 0.29 -22.82 -1.97
N PHE A 58 -0.08 -23.91 -1.29
CA PHE A 58 -1.04 -24.92 -1.73
C PHE A 58 -2.41 -24.61 -1.12
N LEU A 59 -3.23 -23.86 -1.85
CA LEU A 59 -4.57 -23.43 -1.43
C LEU A 59 -5.58 -24.54 -1.73
N ALA A 60 -5.98 -25.28 -0.69
CA ALA A 60 -6.88 -26.41 -0.76
C ALA A 60 -8.24 -26.05 -0.15
N ALA A 61 -9.27 -25.89 -0.98
CA ALA A 61 -10.63 -25.70 -0.48
C ALA A 61 -11.24 -27.05 -0.06
N VAL A 62 -12.02 -27.05 1.01
CA VAL A 62 -12.73 -28.22 1.54
C VAL A 62 -14.16 -27.85 1.93
N THR A 63 -15.08 -28.82 1.86
CA THR A 63 -16.49 -28.62 2.25
C THR A 63 -16.64 -28.19 3.71
N SER A 64 -15.81 -28.77 4.59
CA SER A 64 -15.59 -28.36 5.97
C SER A 64 -14.24 -28.89 6.43
N TYR A 65 -13.69 -28.35 7.53
CA TYR A 65 -12.51 -28.96 8.14
C TYR A 65 -12.73 -30.45 8.49
N PRO A 66 -11.68 -31.29 8.35
CA PRO A 66 -11.70 -32.66 8.85
C PRO A 66 -11.62 -32.69 10.37
N ASN A 67 -12.20 -33.70 11.01
CA ASN A 67 -11.84 -34.07 12.38
C ASN A 67 -10.46 -34.76 12.38
N PRO A 68 -9.81 -34.95 13.55
CA PRO A 68 -8.66 -35.84 13.66
C PRO A 68 -8.95 -37.21 13.05
N ASP A 69 -7.97 -37.76 12.32
CA ASP A 69 -8.04 -39.02 11.57
C ASP A 69 -9.06 -39.11 10.40
N ASP A 70 -9.81 -38.05 10.09
CA ASP A 70 -10.68 -38.02 8.91
C ASP A 70 -9.90 -37.99 7.58
N LYS A 71 -10.40 -38.72 6.58
CA LYS A 71 -9.89 -38.69 5.20
C LYS A 71 -10.89 -38.03 4.25
N ILE A 72 -10.74 -36.73 4.03
CA ILE A 72 -11.58 -35.94 3.13
C ILE A 72 -10.97 -35.76 1.74
N ARG A 73 -11.74 -35.18 0.81
CA ARG A 73 -11.26 -34.70 -0.50
C ARG A 73 -11.36 -33.18 -0.55
N THR A 74 -10.42 -32.56 -1.26
CA THR A 74 -10.50 -31.14 -1.62
C THR A 74 -11.60 -30.90 -2.64
N THR A 75 -12.30 -29.76 -2.55
CA THR A 75 -13.26 -29.29 -3.56
C THR A 75 -12.55 -28.56 -4.69
N SER A 76 -11.46 -27.86 -4.40
CA SER A 76 -10.50 -27.32 -5.38
C SER A 76 -9.09 -27.28 -4.80
N LEU A 77 -8.08 -27.17 -5.66
CA LEU A 77 -6.68 -26.94 -5.31
C LEU A 77 -6.10 -25.90 -6.26
N LYS A 78 -5.50 -24.85 -5.70
CA LYS A 78 -4.67 -23.88 -6.43
C LYS A 78 -3.25 -23.93 -5.86
N VAL A 79 -2.25 -23.79 -6.73
CA VAL A 79 -0.84 -23.67 -6.36
C VAL A 79 -0.35 -22.35 -6.94
N GLN A 80 0.28 -21.52 -6.11
CA GLN A 80 0.74 -20.18 -6.47
C GLN A 80 1.90 -19.75 -5.56
N GLY A 81 2.59 -18.67 -5.91
CA GLY A 81 3.56 -18.00 -5.05
C GLY A 81 2.92 -17.44 -3.78
N GLY A 82 3.77 -17.30 -2.76
CA GLY A 82 3.42 -16.80 -1.44
C GLY A 82 4.62 -16.23 -0.70
N GLY A 83 4.43 -16.00 0.60
CA GLY A 83 5.40 -15.34 1.47
C GLY A 83 5.25 -13.82 1.45
N ASN A 84 5.39 -13.19 2.62
CA ASN A 84 5.07 -11.78 2.81
C ASN A 84 5.92 -10.85 1.92
N VAL A 85 7.18 -11.21 1.65
CA VAL A 85 8.07 -10.41 0.81
C VAL A 85 7.89 -10.69 -0.67
N GLY A 86 7.65 -11.96 -1.06
CA GLY A 86 7.27 -12.30 -2.43
C GLY A 86 6.03 -11.51 -2.88
N ASN A 87 4.93 -11.66 -2.14
CA ASN A 87 3.65 -11.01 -2.44
C ASN A 87 3.75 -9.47 -2.53
N ALA A 88 4.39 -8.83 -1.55
CA ALA A 88 4.50 -7.37 -1.51
C ALA A 88 5.40 -6.81 -2.62
N LEU A 89 6.48 -7.52 -2.98
CA LEU A 89 7.35 -7.12 -4.09
C LEU A 89 6.73 -7.37 -5.46
N THR A 90 5.97 -8.46 -5.64
CA THR A 90 5.13 -8.68 -6.83
C THR A 90 4.12 -7.53 -6.99
N SER A 91 3.44 -7.14 -5.91
CA SER A 91 2.52 -5.98 -5.93
C SER A 91 3.26 -4.69 -6.31
N ALA A 92 4.41 -4.41 -5.69
CA ALA A 92 5.24 -3.25 -6.00
C ALA A 92 5.73 -3.24 -7.47
N ALA A 93 6.15 -4.38 -8.00
CA ALA A 93 6.63 -4.52 -9.39
C ALA A 93 5.49 -4.29 -10.40
N ARG A 94 4.30 -4.86 -10.16
CA ARG A 94 3.10 -4.64 -10.98
C ARG A 94 2.63 -3.17 -10.97
N LEU A 95 2.87 -2.44 -9.87
CA LEU A 95 2.66 -0.99 -9.78
C LEU A 95 3.77 -0.15 -10.47
N GLY A 96 4.81 -0.79 -11.02
CA GLY A 96 5.88 -0.15 -11.79
C GLY A 96 7.12 0.26 -10.99
N LEU A 97 7.33 -0.30 -9.79
CA LEU A 97 8.59 -0.18 -9.06
C LEU A 97 9.62 -1.19 -9.57
N THR A 98 10.91 -0.88 -9.41
CA THR A 98 11.99 -1.85 -9.69
C THR A 98 12.23 -2.67 -8.42
N ALA A 99 11.47 -3.76 -8.26
CA ALA A 99 11.59 -4.63 -7.10
C ALA A 99 12.82 -5.56 -7.21
N ARG A 100 13.59 -5.64 -6.13
CA ARG A 100 14.69 -6.61 -5.92
C ARG A 100 14.41 -7.39 -4.65
N ILE A 101 14.80 -8.65 -4.62
CA ILE A 101 14.52 -9.54 -3.48
C ILE A 101 15.77 -10.27 -3.00
N ILE A 102 15.95 -10.32 -1.68
CA ILE A 102 16.87 -11.24 -1.00
C ILE A 102 16.03 -12.25 -0.23
N SER A 103 16.20 -13.53 -0.53
CA SER A 103 15.61 -14.64 0.21
C SER A 103 16.43 -15.91 -0.02
N LYS A 104 15.96 -17.07 0.47
CA LYS A 104 16.59 -18.37 0.25
C LYS A 104 15.60 -19.44 -0.14
N VAL A 105 15.94 -20.19 -1.18
CA VAL A 105 15.23 -21.37 -1.69
C VAL A 105 16.22 -22.53 -1.86
N ALA A 106 15.72 -23.74 -2.08
CA ALA A 106 16.51 -24.90 -2.48
C ALA A 106 16.43 -25.11 -4.00
N ASN A 107 17.34 -25.91 -4.57
CA ASN A 107 17.34 -26.34 -5.97
C ASN A 107 16.29 -27.45 -6.25
N ASP A 108 15.09 -27.29 -5.68
CA ASP A 108 13.96 -28.21 -5.82
C ASP A 108 12.89 -27.67 -6.79
N SER A 109 11.79 -28.38 -6.98
CA SER A 109 10.69 -27.93 -7.86
C SER A 109 10.04 -26.64 -7.37
N GLN A 110 9.92 -26.49 -6.04
CA GLN A 110 9.26 -25.35 -5.41
C GLN A 110 10.11 -24.08 -5.55
N GLY A 111 11.43 -24.18 -5.36
CA GLY A 111 12.37 -23.07 -5.52
C GLY A 111 12.46 -22.57 -6.96
N ARG A 112 12.44 -23.49 -7.94
CA ARG A 112 12.30 -23.13 -9.36
C ARG A 112 10.98 -22.42 -9.65
N SER A 113 9.85 -22.94 -9.17
CA SER A 113 8.55 -22.30 -9.32
C SER A 113 8.49 -20.89 -8.70
N ILE A 114 9.11 -20.69 -7.53
CA ILE A 114 9.20 -19.38 -6.86
C ILE A 114 10.00 -18.39 -7.72
N LEU A 115 11.15 -18.81 -8.25
CA LEU A 115 11.99 -17.97 -9.12
C LEU A 115 11.26 -17.59 -10.41
N GLU A 116 10.67 -18.57 -11.09
CA GLU A 116 9.93 -18.39 -12.34
C GLU A 116 8.73 -17.42 -12.17
N GLU A 117 7.97 -17.53 -11.08
CA GLU A 117 6.82 -16.66 -10.81
C GLU A 117 7.23 -15.22 -10.45
N LEU A 118 8.26 -15.06 -9.60
CA LEU A 118 8.81 -13.74 -9.25
C LEU A 118 9.37 -13.01 -10.48
N GLU A 119 10.09 -13.73 -11.36
CA GLU A 119 10.63 -13.17 -12.61
C GLU A 119 9.53 -12.80 -13.60
N ALA A 120 8.48 -13.62 -13.73
CA ALA A 120 7.31 -13.34 -14.57
C ALA A 120 6.57 -12.07 -14.12
N ASP A 121 6.55 -11.78 -12.82
CA ASP A 121 6.00 -10.54 -12.23
C ASP A 121 6.95 -9.34 -12.24
N GLY A 122 8.17 -9.49 -12.78
CA GLY A 122 9.15 -8.42 -12.90
C GLY A 122 9.96 -8.13 -11.62
N VAL A 123 9.97 -9.06 -10.65
CA VAL A 123 10.81 -8.98 -9.46
C VAL A 123 12.21 -9.51 -9.77
N HIS A 124 13.25 -8.72 -9.49
CA HIS A 124 14.64 -9.09 -9.77
C HIS A 124 15.16 -10.10 -8.72
N THR A 125 15.31 -11.36 -9.15
CA THR A 125 15.71 -12.54 -8.35
C THR A 125 17.21 -12.74 -8.19
N SER A 126 18.07 -11.94 -8.83
CA SER A 126 19.53 -12.15 -8.87
C SER A 126 20.26 -12.11 -7.51
N PHE A 127 19.55 -11.80 -6.43
CA PHE A 127 20.04 -11.82 -5.04
C PHE A 127 19.38 -12.89 -4.16
N LEU A 128 18.57 -13.79 -4.73
CA LEU A 128 18.15 -15.01 -4.04
C LEU A 128 19.32 -15.97 -3.87
N VAL A 129 19.39 -16.57 -2.69
CA VAL A 129 20.28 -17.68 -2.39
C VAL A 129 19.59 -18.97 -2.81
N VAL A 130 20.21 -19.75 -3.70
CA VAL A 130 19.75 -21.10 -4.05
C VAL A 130 20.67 -22.12 -3.38
N SER A 131 20.13 -22.94 -2.49
CA SER A 131 20.86 -24.05 -1.86
C SER A 131 20.80 -25.30 -2.73
N GLU A 132 21.94 -25.94 -3.00
CA GLU A 132 21.98 -27.16 -3.84
C GLU A 132 21.26 -28.37 -3.22
N GLY A 133 20.90 -28.32 -1.95
CA GLY A 133 20.12 -29.37 -1.28
C GLY A 133 19.20 -28.81 -0.21
N GLY A 134 18.24 -29.65 0.20
CA GLY A 134 17.21 -29.29 1.17
C GLY A 134 15.84 -29.12 0.52
N ILE A 135 15.00 -28.24 1.09
CA ILE A 135 13.64 -27.94 0.63
C ILE A 135 13.37 -26.44 0.64
N SER A 136 12.63 -25.94 -0.35
CA SER A 136 12.14 -24.55 -0.36
C SER A 136 10.92 -24.40 0.57
N PRO A 137 10.62 -23.18 1.07
CA PRO A 137 9.46 -22.97 1.92
C PRO A 137 8.14 -23.21 1.17
N PHE A 138 7.17 -23.82 1.84
CA PHE A 138 5.81 -23.95 1.31
C PHE A 138 4.74 -23.94 2.42
N THR A 139 3.51 -23.58 2.07
CA THR A 139 2.40 -23.49 3.02
C THR A 139 1.19 -24.26 2.49
N TYR A 140 0.60 -25.14 3.29
CA TYR A 140 -0.76 -25.62 3.02
C TYR A 140 -1.75 -24.61 3.58
N VAL A 141 -2.61 -24.06 2.73
CA VAL A 141 -3.69 -23.15 3.12
C VAL A 141 -5.01 -23.88 2.92
N ILE A 142 -5.57 -24.42 4.01
CA ILE A 142 -6.84 -25.14 3.98
C ILE A 142 -7.96 -24.12 4.17
N VAL A 143 -8.84 -23.97 3.17
CA VAL A 143 -9.99 -23.06 3.20
C VAL A 143 -11.26 -23.87 3.45
N ASP A 144 -11.97 -23.56 4.53
CA ASP A 144 -13.24 -24.19 4.89
C ASP A 144 -14.42 -23.41 4.28
N ASN A 145 -15.06 -24.00 3.27
CA ASN A 145 -16.20 -23.39 2.56
C ASN A 145 -17.48 -23.27 3.40
N LYS A 146 -17.58 -23.93 4.56
CA LYS A 146 -18.73 -23.85 5.48
C LYS A 146 -18.55 -22.75 6.51
N THR A 147 -17.32 -22.50 6.97
CA THR A 147 -17.03 -21.45 7.98
C THR A 147 -16.40 -20.19 7.39
N HIS A 148 -16.00 -20.22 6.12
CA HIS A 148 -15.25 -19.15 5.44
C HIS A 148 -13.97 -18.73 6.17
N THR A 149 -13.35 -19.69 6.88
CA THR A 149 -12.06 -19.50 7.56
C THR A 149 -10.95 -20.24 6.82
N ARG A 150 -9.69 -19.87 7.12
CA ARG A 150 -8.50 -20.59 6.62
C ARG A 150 -7.58 -21.04 7.75
N THR A 151 -6.93 -22.18 7.56
CA THR A 151 -5.85 -22.69 8.41
C THR A 151 -4.59 -22.83 7.58
N CYS A 152 -3.48 -22.24 8.05
CA CYS A 152 -2.19 -22.25 7.35
C CYS A 152 -1.20 -23.16 8.09
N ILE A 153 -0.70 -24.19 7.41
CA ILE A 153 0.33 -25.10 7.92
C ILE A 153 1.60 -24.85 7.11
N HIS A 154 2.58 -24.17 7.71
CA HIS A 154 3.79 -23.72 7.04
C HIS A 154 4.97 -24.68 7.27
N THR A 155 5.64 -25.06 6.19
CA THR A 155 6.90 -25.77 6.18
C THR A 155 8.01 -24.77 5.85
N PRO A 156 8.93 -24.45 6.80
CA PRO A 156 10.02 -23.53 6.53
C PRO A 156 11.04 -24.14 5.55
N GLY A 157 11.71 -23.28 4.78
CA GLY A 157 12.83 -23.70 3.95
C GLY A 157 13.99 -24.22 4.80
N SER A 158 14.68 -25.24 4.29
CA SER A 158 15.84 -25.85 4.94
C SER A 158 16.93 -26.09 3.89
N PRO A 159 18.21 -25.78 4.14
CA PRO A 159 18.72 -25.11 5.34
C PRO A 159 18.21 -23.65 5.45
N PRO A 160 18.03 -23.12 6.67
CA PRO A 160 17.58 -21.74 6.87
C PRO A 160 18.55 -20.73 6.26
N MET A 161 18.08 -19.50 6.03
CA MET A 161 18.96 -18.41 5.60
C MET A 161 19.76 -17.90 6.79
N VAL A 162 21.08 -17.89 6.64
CA VAL A 162 22.02 -17.34 7.63
C VAL A 162 22.78 -16.16 7.02
N PRO A 163 23.30 -15.20 7.82
CA PRO A 163 24.01 -14.04 7.29
C PRO A 163 25.19 -14.37 6.36
N GLY A 164 25.84 -15.52 6.58
CA GLY A 164 26.94 -16.01 5.75
C GLY A 164 26.55 -16.41 4.32
N ASP A 165 25.27 -16.65 4.04
CA ASP A 165 24.78 -16.91 2.67
C ASP A 165 24.88 -15.66 1.78
N LEU A 166 24.83 -14.46 2.38
CA LEU A 166 24.82 -13.18 1.66
C LEU A 166 26.22 -12.54 1.67
N SER A 167 26.95 -12.69 0.57
CA SER A 167 28.27 -12.08 0.44
C SER A 167 28.20 -10.55 0.47
N ARG A 168 29.24 -9.90 1.01
CA ARG A 168 29.29 -8.43 1.12
C ARG A 168 29.13 -7.72 -0.23
N SER A 169 29.68 -8.28 -1.31
CA SER A 169 29.51 -7.74 -2.67
C SER A 169 28.07 -7.91 -3.17
N SER A 170 27.42 -9.04 -2.89
CA SER A 170 26.00 -9.25 -3.22
C SER A 170 25.10 -8.24 -2.50
N LEU A 171 25.30 -8.06 -1.19
CA LEU A 171 24.56 -7.07 -0.40
C LEU A 171 24.73 -5.64 -0.94
N LEU A 172 25.96 -5.21 -1.23
CA LEU A 172 26.21 -3.87 -1.77
C LEU A 172 25.55 -3.68 -3.14
N SER A 173 25.61 -4.69 -4.02
CA SER A 173 24.93 -4.65 -5.33
C SER A 173 23.40 -4.67 -5.21
N ALA A 174 22.85 -5.39 -4.23
CA ALA A 174 21.41 -5.44 -3.98
C ALA A 174 20.87 -4.05 -3.54
N LEU A 175 21.64 -3.34 -2.71
CA LEU A 175 21.36 -1.98 -2.23
C LEU A 175 21.70 -0.87 -3.24
N ASP A 176 22.42 -1.15 -4.32
CA ASP A 176 22.87 -0.11 -5.26
C ASP A 176 21.70 0.63 -5.93
N GLY A 177 21.58 1.92 -5.65
CA GLY A 177 20.44 2.74 -6.07
C GLY A 177 19.10 2.42 -5.40
N ALA A 178 19.08 1.55 -4.38
CA ALA A 178 17.88 1.25 -3.60
C ALA A 178 17.43 2.48 -2.80
N THR A 179 16.13 2.77 -2.85
CA THR A 179 15.54 3.98 -2.28
C THR A 179 14.71 3.71 -1.03
N ILE A 180 14.45 2.43 -0.74
CA ILE A 180 13.86 1.92 0.51
C ILE A 180 14.18 0.42 0.62
N VAL A 181 14.31 -0.08 1.86
CA VAL A 181 14.40 -1.52 2.17
C VAL A 181 13.16 -1.97 2.94
N TYR A 182 12.63 -3.15 2.61
CA TYR A 182 11.45 -3.75 3.22
C TYR A 182 11.80 -5.09 3.92
N PHE A 183 11.27 -5.31 5.13
CA PHE A 183 11.40 -6.56 5.88
C PHE A 183 10.06 -7.07 6.44
N ASP A 184 9.83 -8.39 6.37
CA ASP A 184 8.74 -9.09 7.09
C ASP A 184 9.16 -9.59 8.49
N ALA A 185 10.39 -9.28 8.90
CA ALA A 185 11.02 -9.74 10.14
C ALA A 185 11.04 -11.27 10.37
N ARG A 186 10.97 -12.10 9.32
CA ARG A 186 11.05 -13.57 9.46
C ARG A 186 12.47 -14.10 9.35
N LEU A 187 13.27 -13.59 8.41
CA LEU A 187 14.69 -13.96 8.23
C LEU A 187 15.61 -13.03 9.04
N TYR A 188 15.33 -12.89 10.34
CA TYR A 188 15.76 -11.73 11.14
C TYR A 188 17.30 -11.57 11.23
N GLU A 189 18.08 -12.65 11.35
CA GLU A 189 19.54 -12.57 11.45
C GLU A 189 20.15 -11.87 10.23
N THR A 190 19.72 -12.26 9.02
CA THR A 190 20.20 -11.64 7.78
C THR A 190 19.55 -10.28 7.57
N ALA A 191 18.27 -10.12 7.93
CA ALA A 191 17.57 -8.84 7.89
C ALA A 191 18.31 -7.75 8.69
N LEU A 192 18.84 -8.08 9.87
CA LEU A 192 19.62 -7.16 10.69
C LEU A 192 20.92 -6.70 10.02
N VAL A 193 21.64 -7.60 9.33
CA VAL A 193 22.84 -7.23 8.56
C VAL A 193 22.49 -6.29 7.41
N VAL A 194 21.38 -6.54 6.71
CA VAL A 194 20.90 -5.65 5.63
C VAL A 194 20.40 -4.32 6.18
N ALA A 195 19.70 -4.30 7.32
CA ALA A 195 19.22 -3.08 7.97
C ALA A 195 20.37 -2.19 8.47
N GLN A 196 21.44 -2.80 9.00
CA GLN A 196 22.67 -2.09 9.39
C GLN A 196 23.35 -1.42 8.20
N GLU A 197 23.51 -2.13 7.08
CA GLU A 197 24.15 -1.58 5.87
C GLU A 197 23.24 -0.53 5.18
N ALA A 198 21.93 -0.76 5.13
CA ALA A 198 20.95 0.22 4.65
C ALA A 198 21.02 1.53 5.47
N ALA A 199 21.06 1.42 6.80
CA ALA A 199 21.22 2.57 7.69
C ALA A 199 22.57 3.29 7.49
N ARG A 200 23.66 2.54 7.25
CA ARG A 200 24.99 3.11 6.90
C ARG A 200 24.95 3.93 5.60
N GLN A 201 24.07 3.55 4.66
CA GLN A 201 23.83 4.25 3.39
C GLN A 201 22.70 5.30 3.48
N ASN A 202 22.05 5.48 4.64
CA ASN A 202 20.86 6.32 4.84
C ASN A 202 19.65 5.91 3.99
N ILE A 203 19.58 4.65 3.56
CA ILE A 203 18.41 4.09 2.87
C ILE A 203 17.34 3.82 3.93
N PRO A 204 16.11 4.35 3.78
CA PRO A 204 15.07 4.19 4.78
C PRO A 204 14.55 2.75 4.83
N VAL A 205 14.02 2.36 5.99
CA VAL A 205 13.51 1.00 6.25
C VAL A 205 12.00 1.01 6.51
N LEU A 206 11.28 0.11 5.85
CA LEU A 206 9.91 -0.29 6.17
C LEU A 206 9.91 -1.70 6.80
N VAL A 207 9.25 -1.86 7.94
CA VAL A 207 9.05 -3.16 8.59
C VAL A 207 7.56 -3.50 8.58
N ASP A 208 7.21 -4.70 8.13
CA ASP A 208 5.91 -5.32 8.43
C ASP A 208 5.99 -6.07 9.76
N ALA A 209 5.10 -5.71 10.68
CA ALA A 209 5.03 -6.23 12.03
C ALA A 209 3.66 -6.89 12.27
N GLU A 210 3.51 -8.14 11.83
CA GLU A 210 2.26 -8.90 12.02
C GLU A 210 2.01 -9.29 13.49
N ARG A 211 3.06 -9.64 14.24
CA ARG A 211 3.06 -10.18 15.62
C ARG A 211 4.46 -10.15 16.23
N LYS A 212 4.56 -10.13 17.57
CA LYS A 212 5.84 -10.33 18.30
C LYS A 212 6.57 -11.58 17.81
N ARG A 213 7.89 -11.47 17.60
CA ARG A 213 8.80 -12.54 17.18
C ARG A 213 10.25 -12.17 17.52
N GLU A 214 11.13 -13.15 17.52
CA GLU A 214 12.57 -12.95 17.70
C GLU A 214 13.15 -11.98 16.64
N GLY A 215 14.11 -11.13 17.04
CA GLY A 215 14.77 -10.15 16.17
C GLY A 215 13.92 -8.97 15.68
N LEU A 216 12.60 -8.97 15.89
CA LEU A 216 11.73 -7.85 15.46
C LEU A 216 12.05 -6.54 16.20
N ASP A 217 12.30 -6.60 17.51
CA ASP A 217 12.58 -5.40 18.30
C ASP A 217 13.87 -4.70 17.83
N ASP A 218 14.92 -5.48 17.51
CA ASP A 218 16.16 -4.96 16.93
C ASP A 218 15.93 -4.35 15.54
N LEU A 219 15.13 -5.00 14.68
CA LEU A 219 14.77 -4.47 13.36
C LEU A 219 13.97 -3.15 13.46
N LEU A 220 13.06 -3.04 14.43
CA LEU A 220 12.28 -1.83 14.67
C LEU A 220 13.16 -0.61 15.01
N THR A 221 14.36 -0.80 15.59
CA THR A 221 15.32 0.30 15.84
C THR A 221 15.87 0.96 14.56
N PHE A 222 15.74 0.28 13.41
CA PHE A 222 16.09 0.81 12.10
C PHE A 222 14.90 1.40 11.35
N ALA A 223 13.66 1.06 11.74
CA ALA A 223 12.45 1.42 11.01
C ALA A 223 12.23 2.94 10.89
N ASN A 224 12.00 3.39 9.66
CA ASN A 224 11.43 4.70 9.37
C ASN A 224 9.92 4.62 9.15
N TYR A 225 9.44 3.46 8.72
CA TYR A 225 8.04 3.16 8.45
C TYR A 225 7.71 1.80 9.07
N VAL A 226 6.52 1.69 9.68
CA VAL A 226 5.99 0.40 10.12
C VAL A 226 4.60 0.23 9.53
N VAL A 227 4.35 -0.93 8.93
CA VAL A 227 2.98 -1.42 8.67
C VAL A 227 2.77 -2.58 9.63
N CYS A 228 1.56 -2.74 10.17
CA CYS A 228 1.30 -3.79 11.15
C CYS A 228 -0.15 -4.28 11.13
N SER A 229 -0.35 -5.48 11.70
CA SER A 229 -1.67 -6.06 11.90
C SER A 229 -2.43 -5.35 13.03
N ALA A 230 -3.76 -5.43 13.03
CA ALA A 230 -4.63 -4.78 14.02
C ALA A 230 -4.24 -5.00 15.50
N LYS A 231 -3.68 -6.16 15.85
CA LYS A 231 -3.34 -6.52 17.24
C LYS A 231 -1.93 -6.12 17.66
N PHE A 232 -0.99 -6.10 16.73
CA PHE A 232 0.43 -5.93 17.03
C PHE A 232 0.76 -4.67 17.86
N PRO A 233 0.24 -3.46 17.55
CA PRO A 233 0.57 -2.26 18.32
C PRO A 233 0.24 -2.40 19.80
N GLN A 234 -0.94 -2.90 20.14
CA GLN A 234 -1.37 -3.05 21.53
C GLN A 234 -0.60 -4.16 22.24
N GLU A 235 -0.38 -5.31 21.56
CA GLU A 235 0.45 -6.38 22.10
C GLU A 235 1.89 -5.91 22.38
N TRP A 236 2.50 -5.14 21.48
CA TRP A 236 3.87 -4.65 21.59
C TRP A 236 4.04 -3.50 22.58
N THR A 237 3.07 -2.60 22.68
CA THR A 237 3.15 -1.43 23.56
C THR A 237 2.54 -1.62 24.93
N GLU A 238 1.66 -2.59 25.09
CA GLU A 238 0.78 -2.79 26.27
C GLU A 238 -0.23 -1.63 26.46
N ALA A 239 -0.44 -0.80 25.43
CA ALA A 239 -1.35 0.33 25.48
C ALA A 239 -2.83 -0.08 25.33
N PRO A 240 -3.77 0.64 25.99
CA PRO A 240 -5.18 0.24 26.08
C PRO A 240 -5.96 0.35 24.77
N SER A 241 -5.46 1.09 23.78
CA SER A 241 -6.13 1.33 22.49
C SER A 241 -5.13 1.33 21.33
N ILE A 242 -5.63 1.20 20.09
CA ILE A 242 -4.78 1.36 18.90
C ILE A 242 -4.16 2.77 18.84
N PRO A 243 -4.90 3.89 18.94
CA PRO A 243 -4.32 5.23 18.92
C PRO A 243 -3.22 5.47 19.96
N SER A 244 -3.46 5.07 21.22
CA SER A 244 -2.47 5.19 22.30
C SER A 244 -1.24 4.29 22.07
N ALA A 245 -1.43 3.10 21.48
CA ALA A 245 -0.33 2.26 21.02
C ALA A 245 0.53 2.94 19.95
N LEU A 246 -0.07 3.59 18.94
CA LEU A 246 0.70 4.27 17.90
C LEU A 246 1.51 5.44 18.46
N VAL A 247 0.95 6.21 19.42
CA VAL A 247 1.71 7.26 20.14
C VAL A 247 2.89 6.64 20.89
N SER A 248 2.68 5.53 21.60
CA SER A 248 3.74 4.78 22.29
C SER A 248 4.82 4.26 21.33
N MET A 249 4.45 3.75 20.15
CA MET A 249 5.40 3.34 19.11
C MET A 249 6.26 4.50 18.61
N LEU A 250 5.66 5.66 18.33
CA LEU A 250 6.42 6.86 17.94
C LEU A 250 7.33 7.36 19.08
N LEU A 251 6.94 7.25 20.34
CA LEU A 251 7.78 7.65 21.47
C LEU A 251 8.97 6.69 21.67
N ARG A 252 8.77 5.38 21.51
CA ARG A 252 9.81 4.36 21.62
C ARG A 252 10.76 4.32 20.42
N LEU A 253 10.29 4.67 19.22
CA LEU A 253 11.04 4.58 17.96
C LEU A 253 11.29 5.97 17.35
N PRO A 254 12.38 6.67 17.71
CA PRO A 254 12.59 8.08 17.33
C PRO A 254 12.79 8.29 15.81
N LYS A 255 13.26 7.27 15.07
CA LYS A 255 13.40 7.31 13.60
C LYS A 255 12.08 7.13 12.85
N LEU A 256 11.05 6.65 13.54
CA LEU A 256 9.75 6.31 12.96
C LEU A 256 9.04 7.60 12.51
N ARG A 257 8.83 7.71 11.20
CA ARG A 257 8.13 8.80 10.51
C ARG A 257 6.63 8.55 10.51
N PHE A 258 6.22 7.29 10.29
CA PHE A 258 4.83 6.87 10.50
C PHE A 258 4.69 5.40 10.85
N VAL A 259 3.55 5.07 11.46
CA VAL A 259 3.04 3.70 11.60
C VAL A 259 1.64 3.61 10.98
N ILE A 260 1.37 2.51 10.27
CA ILE A 260 0.07 2.16 9.71
C ILE A 260 -0.41 0.86 10.33
N VAL A 261 -1.66 0.82 10.78
CA VAL A 261 -2.37 -0.36 11.27
C VAL A 261 -3.42 -0.75 10.25
N THR A 262 -3.35 -1.97 9.74
CA THR A 262 -4.37 -2.54 8.85
C THR A 262 -5.53 -3.13 9.67
N LEU A 263 -6.77 -2.87 9.23
CA LEU A 263 -8.01 -3.22 9.94
C LEU A 263 -8.98 -4.04 9.06
N GLY A 264 -8.46 -4.69 8.01
CA GLY A 264 -9.25 -5.47 7.05
C GLY A 264 -10.29 -4.59 6.33
N GLU A 265 -11.55 -5.05 6.32
CA GLU A 265 -12.72 -4.31 5.81
C GLU A 265 -12.93 -2.91 6.42
N ASN A 266 -12.33 -2.63 7.58
CA ASN A 266 -12.40 -1.31 8.20
C ASN A 266 -11.33 -0.33 7.66
N GLY A 267 -10.43 -0.79 6.79
CA GLY A 267 -9.39 0.01 6.15
C GLY A 267 -8.10 0.06 6.96
N CYS A 268 -7.60 1.25 7.27
CA CYS A 268 -6.38 1.44 8.04
C CYS A 268 -6.40 2.72 8.89
N ILE A 269 -5.61 2.72 9.97
CA ILE A 269 -5.28 3.94 10.72
C ILE A 269 -3.79 4.21 10.54
N MET A 270 -3.42 5.46 10.30
CA MET A 270 -2.03 5.90 10.21
C MET A 270 -1.76 7.03 11.20
N LEU A 271 -0.64 6.94 11.92
CA LEU A 271 -0.12 8.04 12.73
C LEU A 271 1.22 8.50 12.15
N GLU A 272 1.25 9.75 11.70
CA GLU A 272 2.39 10.42 11.09
C GLU A 272 3.04 11.38 12.09
N ARG A 273 4.38 11.35 12.22
CA ARG A 273 5.16 12.31 12.99
C ARG A 273 5.43 13.56 12.15
N ILE A 274 5.22 14.74 12.73
CA ILE A 274 5.63 16.02 12.15
C ILE A 274 6.65 16.68 13.08
N THR A 275 7.82 17.03 12.52
CA THR A 275 8.98 17.58 13.27
C THR A 275 9.26 19.06 13.02
N ASN A 276 8.62 19.65 12.01
CA ASN A 276 9.01 20.98 11.49
C ASN A 276 8.11 22.12 11.98
N GLU A 277 7.07 21.81 12.75
CA GLU A 277 6.14 22.78 13.33
C GLU A 277 6.63 23.21 14.73
N THR A 278 6.45 24.48 15.09
CA THR A 278 6.72 24.96 16.45
C THR A 278 5.66 24.40 17.42
N PRO A 279 6.01 23.51 18.36
CA PRO A 279 5.01 22.78 19.14
C PRO A 279 4.09 23.68 19.96
N ASP A 280 4.58 24.84 20.41
CA ASP A 280 3.85 25.75 21.31
C ASP A 280 2.64 26.44 20.65
N GLN A 281 2.52 26.36 19.32
CA GLN A 281 1.37 26.89 18.56
C GLN A 281 0.34 25.81 18.18
N LEU A 282 0.64 24.53 18.42
CA LEU A 282 -0.26 23.43 18.06
C LEU A 282 -1.28 23.17 19.19
N GLU A 283 -2.55 23.06 18.81
CA GLU A 283 -3.60 22.53 19.69
C GLU A 283 -3.26 21.10 20.13
N GLU A 284 -3.68 20.73 21.34
CA GLU A 284 -3.47 19.38 21.89
C GLU A 284 -4.80 18.61 21.99
N PHE A 285 -4.83 17.43 21.37
CA PHE A 285 -5.95 16.51 21.42
C PHE A 285 -5.57 15.24 22.17
N GLU A 286 -6.53 14.70 22.92
CA GLU A 286 -6.51 13.31 23.33
C GLU A 286 -6.74 12.45 22.07
N VAL A 287 -5.85 11.49 21.82
CA VAL A 287 -5.70 10.81 20.53
C VAL A 287 -6.84 9.82 20.21
N ASP A 288 -7.45 9.18 21.22
CA ASP A 288 -8.61 8.30 21.05
C ASP A 288 -9.87 9.11 20.73
N SER A 289 -10.09 10.21 21.46
CA SER A 289 -11.17 11.18 21.19
C SER A 289 -11.06 11.78 19.78
N LEU A 290 -9.83 12.06 19.33
CA LEU A 290 -9.60 12.55 17.96
C LEU A 290 -9.92 11.48 16.91
N LEU A 291 -9.64 10.19 17.18
CA LEU A 291 -10.02 9.10 16.28
C LEU A 291 -11.54 9.06 16.08
N GLU A 292 -12.33 9.19 17.15
CA GLU A 292 -13.81 9.21 17.04
C GLU A 292 -14.31 10.43 16.27
N VAL A 293 -13.67 11.60 16.44
CA VAL A 293 -13.98 12.80 15.64
C VAL A 293 -13.71 12.59 14.14
N ILE A 294 -12.59 11.96 13.76
CA ILE A 294 -12.31 11.70 12.33
C ILE A 294 -13.17 10.55 11.76
N LYS A 295 -13.51 9.53 12.56
CA LYS A 295 -14.51 8.51 12.19
C LYS A 295 -15.88 9.14 11.90
N GLY A 296 -16.29 10.13 12.69
CA GLY A 296 -17.55 10.87 12.48
C GLY A 296 -17.60 11.67 11.17
N ARG A 297 -16.45 11.97 10.56
CA ARG A 297 -16.34 12.68 9.27
C ARG A 297 -16.36 11.75 8.05
N LYS A 298 -16.35 10.42 8.23
CA LYS A 298 -16.44 9.44 7.15
C LYS A 298 -17.80 9.54 6.45
N ASP A 299 -17.81 9.86 5.16
CA ASP A 299 -19.03 9.72 4.35
C ASP A 299 -19.37 8.23 4.20
N LYS A 300 -20.56 7.84 4.67
CA LYS A 300 -21.04 6.46 4.64
C LYS A 300 -21.64 6.06 3.29
N ASN A 301 -21.94 7.04 2.43
CA ASN A 301 -22.56 6.85 1.11
C ASN A 301 -21.53 6.63 -0.01
N ILE A 302 -20.25 6.87 0.28
CA ILE A 302 -19.15 6.60 -0.66
C ILE A 302 -18.71 5.15 -0.49
N ASN A 303 -18.79 4.36 -1.56
CA ASN A 303 -18.33 2.97 -1.58
C ASN A 303 -16.85 2.84 -1.94
N ILE A 304 -16.29 3.78 -2.71
CA ILE A 304 -14.86 3.81 -3.04
C ILE A 304 -13.99 4.21 -1.83
N PRO A 305 -12.73 3.78 -1.75
CA PRO A 305 -11.84 4.16 -0.67
C PRO A 305 -11.57 5.68 -0.60
N THR A 306 -11.57 6.18 0.64
CA THR A 306 -11.34 7.58 1.02
C THR A 306 -10.33 7.64 2.17
N SER A 307 -9.73 8.81 2.38
CA SER A 307 -8.95 9.09 3.58
C SER A 307 -9.45 10.36 4.26
N VAL A 308 -9.45 10.35 5.60
CA VAL A 308 -9.78 11.49 6.45
C VAL A 308 -8.60 11.74 7.36
N SER A 309 -8.06 12.97 7.37
CA SER A 309 -6.97 13.37 8.26
C SER A 309 -7.39 14.38 9.31
N SER A 310 -6.73 14.34 10.47
CA SER A 310 -6.70 15.44 11.42
C SER A 310 -5.92 16.65 10.85
N PRO A 311 -6.03 17.84 11.46
CA PRO A 311 -4.95 18.84 11.39
C PRO A 311 -3.65 18.27 11.97
N VAL A 312 -2.53 18.96 11.74
CA VAL A 312 -1.30 18.71 12.51
C VAL A 312 -1.52 19.24 13.92
N ALA A 313 -1.20 18.45 14.93
CA ALA A 313 -1.48 18.76 16.33
C ALA A 313 -0.52 18.07 17.29
N LYS A 314 -0.59 18.44 18.58
CA LYS A 314 -0.10 17.60 19.67
C LYS A 314 -1.12 16.48 19.94
N LEU A 315 -0.67 15.24 19.90
CA LEU A 315 -1.48 14.05 20.05
C LEU A 315 -1.05 13.34 21.34
N ARG A 316 -1.87 13.52 22.39
CA ARG A 316 -1.62 13.02 23.74
C ARG A 316 -2.32 11.67 23.93
N ALA A 317 -1.58 10.68 24.41
CA ALA A 317 -2.11 9.42 24.93
C ALA A 317 -1.93 9.42 26.46
N GLU A 318 -3.03 9.23 27.20
CA GLU A 318 -3.04 9.28 28.66
C GLU A 318 -2.13 8.21 29.27
N GLY A 319 -1.31 8.60 30.26
CA GLY A 319 -0.31 7.73 30.88
C GLY A 319 0.90 7.35 30.00
N ILE A 320 0.92 7.73 28.72
CA ILE A 320 1.96 7.35 27.75
C ILE A 320 2.82 8.55 27.33
N GLY A 321 2.21 9.67 26.95
CA GLY A 321 2.91 10.88 26.51
C GLY A 321 2.28 11.55 25.28
N THR A 322 3.00 12.49 24.68
CA THR A 322 2.51 13.32 23.57
C THR A 322 3.49 13.30 22.39
N VAL A 323 2.96 13.20 21.16
CA VAL A 323 3.73 13.37 19.92
C VAL A 323 3.15 14.50 19.06
N CYS A 324 4.00 15.25 18.36
CA CYS A 324 3.54 16.18 17.32
C CYS A 324 3.33 15.41 16.01
N GLY A 325 2.14 15.48 15.43
CA GLY A 325 1.77 14.60 14.34
C GLY A 325 0.41 14.83 13.72
N ARG A 326 0.03 13.89 12.85
CA ARG A 326 -1.26 13.84 12.15
C ARG A 326 -1.81 12.42 12.23
N LEU A 327 -3.08 12.28 12.60
CA LEU A 327 -3.81 11.03 12.58
C LEU A 327 -4.64 10.95 11.28
N LEU A 328 -4.59 9.81 10.60
CA LEU A 328 -5.33 9.55 9.38
C LEU A 328 -6.13 8.24 9.50
N LEU A 329 -7.34 8.25 8.95
CA LEU A 329 -8.21 7.09 8.77
C LEU A 329 -8.41 6.86 7.27
N GLY A 330 -7.89 5.75 6.75
CA GLY A 330 -8.18 5.26 5.40
C GLY A 330 -9.33 4.25 5.46
N THR A 331 -10.32 4.38 4.57
CA THR A 331 -11.42 3.41 4.45
C THR A 331 -11.08 2.35 3.42
N ALA A 332 -11.48 1.10 3.65
CA ALA A 332 -11.55 0.11 2.57
C ALA A 332 -12.77 0.38 1.66
N GLU A 333 -12.79 -0.27 0.50
CA GLU A 333 -13.96 -0.37 -0.36
C GLU A 333 -14.98 -1.36 0.24
N LYS A 334 -16.27 -1.10 0.03
CA LYS A 334 -17.33 -2.05 0.40
C LYS A 334 -17.57 -3.04 -0.74
N ILE A 335 -16.81 -4.13 -0.74
CA ILE A 335 -17.02 -5.26 -1.65
C ILE A 335 -18.12 -6.16 -1.05
N PRO A 336 -19.15 -6.59 -1.80
CA PRO A 336 -20.13 -7.57 -1.33
C PRO A 336 -19.46 -8.91 -0.99
N GLU A 337 -19.90 -9.60 0.07
CA GLU A 337 -19.33 -10.90 0.47
C GLU A 337 -19.30 -11.94 -0.66
N SER A 338 -20.31 -11.91 -1.55
CA SER A 338 -20.38 -12.76 -2.75
C SER A 338 -19.32 -12.51 -3.81
N GLU A 339 -18.61 -11.38 -3.74
CA GLU A 339 -17.54 -10.98 -4.66
C GLU A 339 -16.13 -11.12 -4.02
N ILE A 340 -16.05 -11.39 -2.71
CA ILE A 340 -14.80 -11.65 -1.99
C ILE A 340 -14.45 -13.14 -2.15
N LEU A 341 -13.56 -13.45 -3.09
CA LEU A 341 -13.12 -14.83 -3.33
C LEU A 341 -12.09 -15.32 -2.31
N ASP A 342 -11.13 -14.48 -1.95
CA ASP A 342 -10.10 -14.74 -0.95
C ASP A 342 -9.60 -13.38 -0.39
N THR A 343 -8.98 -13.41 0.79
CA THR A 343 -8.30 -12.27 1.43
C THR A 343 -6.81 -12.56 1.69
N THR A 344 -6.31 -13.71 1.26
CA THR A 344 -4.88 -14.09 1.39
C THR A 344 -4.03 -13.13 0.57
N GLY A 345 -2.92 -12.65 1.16
CA GLY A 345 -2.05 -11.65 0.53
C GLY A 345 -2.58 -10.20 0.57
N ALA A 346 -3.77 -9.92 1.10
CA ALA A 346 -4.32 -8.54 1.12
C ALA A 346 -3.45 -7.54 1.90
N GLY A 347 -2.81 -7.98 2.99
CA GLY A 347 -1.85 -7.17 3.75
C GLY A 347 -0.57 -6.91 2.95
N ASP A 348 -0.04 -7.92 2.28
CA ASP A 348 1.18 -7.82 1.47
C ASP A 348 0.95 -6.90 0.25
N ALA A 349 -0.21 -6.99 -0.40
CA ALA A 349 -0.64 -6.09 -1.46
C ALA A 349 -0.75 -4.63 -0.98
N PHE A 350 -1.34 -4.41 0.19
CA PHE A 350 -1.37 -3.09 0.83
C PHE A 350 0.06 -2.55 1.08
N ILE A 351 0.99 -3.41 1.52
CA ILE A 351 2.40 -3.04 1.71
C ILE A 351 3.07 -2.67 0.37
N GLY A 352 2.83 -3.43 -0.70
CA GLY A 352 3.30 -3.10 -2.05
C GLY A 352 2.82 -1.72 -2.53
N ALA A 353 1.56 -1.36 -2.25
CA ALA A 353 1.01 -0.06 -2.56
C ALA A 353 1.52 1.07 -1.62
N VAL A 354 1.84 0.78 -0.36
CA VAL A 354 2.54 1.72 0.53
C VAL A 354 3.97 1.99 0.01
N LEU A 355 4.70 0.95 -0.40
CA LEU A 355 6.02 1.09 -1.03
C LEU A 355 5.95 1.98 -2.27
N TYR A 356 4.96 1.76 -3.16
CA TYR A 356 4.71 2.63 -4.30
C TYR A 356 4.39 4.08 -3.88
N GLY A 357 3.48 4.26 -2.92
CA GLY A 357 3.04 5.59 -2.48
C GLY A 357 4.14 6.43 -1.81
N ILE A 358 5.12 5.79 -1.16
CA ILE A 358 6.33 6.46 -0.64
C ILE A 358 7.17 7.07 -1.79
N HIS A 359 7.21 6.42 -2.96
CA HIS A 359 7.95 6.91 -4.14
C HIS A 359 7.17 7.91 -5.00
N ASP A 360 5.85 7.78 -5.10
CA ASP A 360 5.06 8.58 -6.05
C ASP A 360 4.62 9.94 -5.49
N PHE A 361 4.31 10.00 -4.19
CA PHE A 361 3.59 11.15 -3.60
C PHE A 361 4.44 12.08 -2.74
N HIS A 362 5.77 11.87 -2.65
CA HIS A 362 6.67 12.69 -1.81
C HIS A 362 6.10 13.01 -0.40
N PHE A 363 5.51 12.01 0.27
CA PHE A 363 4.86 12.10 1.59
C PHE A 363 3.51 12.85 1.69
N ILE A 364 2.68 12.85 0.64
CA ILE A 364 1.23 13.11 0.83
C ILE A 364 0.55 11.86 1.43
N SER A 365 0.67 11.73 2.75
CA SER A 365 0.21 10.58 3.54
C SER A 365 -1.27 10.23 3.36
N SER A 366 -2.14 11.22 3.14
CA SER A 366 -3.56 10.99 2.86
C SER A 366 -3.81 10.31 1.50
N LEU A 367 -3.00 10.64 0.50
CA LEU A 367 -3.09 10.04 -0.85
C LEU A 367 -2.48 8.63 -0.87
N MET A 368 -1.39 8.42 -0.13
CA MET A 368 -0.80 7.09 0.08
C MET A 368 -1.79 6.12 0.73
N CYS A 369 -2.44 6.49 1.86
CA CYS A 369 -3.45 5.63 2.49
C CYS A 369 -4.63 5.34 1.56
N GLN A 370 -5.12 6.34 0.83
CA GLN A 370 -6.25 6.16 -0.10
C GLN A 370 -5.89 5.30 -1.31
N HIS A 371 -4.67 5.38 -1.82
CA HIS A 371 -4.19 4.52 -2.89
C HIS A 371 -3.99 3.09 -2.38
N ALA A 372 -3.33 2.90 -1.24
CA ALA A 372 -3.10 1.57 -0.66
C ALA A 372 -4.41 0.83 -0.34
N THR A 373 -5.47 1.52 0.14
CA THR A 373 -6.78 0.88 0.31
C THR A 373 -7.56 0.64 -1.00
N ARG A 374 -7.15 1.23 -2.14
CA ARG A 374 -7.69 0.92 -3.49
C ARG A 374 -7.02 -0.26 -4.15
N GLU A 375 -5.69 -0.34 -4.09
CA GLU A 375 -4.95 -1.41 -4.78
C GLU A 375 -5.29 -2.81 -4.23
N VAL A 376 -5.68 -2.90 -2.95
CA VAL A 376 -6.27 -4.12 -2.36
C VAL A 376 -7.47 -4.60 -3.19
N VAL A 377 -8.37 -3.71 -3.62
CA VAL A 377 -9.61 -4.07 -4.34
C VAL A 377 -9.32 -4.61 -5.75
N ALA A 378 -8.34 -4.02 -6.44
CA ALA A 378 -7.97 -4.39 -7.80
C ALA A 378 -7.44 -5.83 -7.92
N ILE A 379 -7.07 -6.47 -6.80
CA ILE A 379 -6.51 -7.81 -6.74
C ILE A 379 -7.57 -8.89 -6.44
N PHE A 380 -8.68 -8.54 -5.76
CA PHE A 380 -9.65 -9.53 -5.24
C PHE A 380 -10.96 -9.67 -6.04
N CYS A 381 -11.26 -8.77 -6.97
CA CYS A 381 -12.49 -8.84 -7.78
C CYS A 381 -12.19 -9.16 -9.26
N PRO A 382 -12.58 -10.33 -9.80
CA PRO A 382 -12.43 -10.65 -11.24
C PRO A 382 -13.21 -9.68 -12.16
N GLY A 383 -14.23 -9.00 -11.62
CA GLY A 383 -15.00 -7.95 -12.27
C GLY A 383 -14.51 -6.51 -12.02
N GLY A 384 -13.35 -6.33 -11.38
CA GLY A 384 -12.77 -5.04 -10.93
C GLY A 384 -12.34 -4.07 -12.04
N CYS A 385 -13.06 -4.02 -13.15
CA CYS A 385 -12.76 -3.19 -14.33
C CYS A 385 -13.51 -1.84 -14.32
N TRP A 386 -13.60 -1.16 -13.17
CA TRP A 386 -14.28 0.14 -13.08
C TRP A 386 -13.57 1.18 -12.20
N MET A 387 -13.51 2.42 -12.70
CA MET A 387 -13.11 3.66 -12.00
C MET A 387 -11.65 3.85 -11.57
N LEU A 388 -10.70 3.45 -12.43
CA LEU A 388 -9.52 4.29 -12.66
C LEU A 388 -9.94 5.57 -13.43
N SER A 389 -10.71 6.46 -12.82
CA SER A 389 -11.14 7.73 -13.45
C SER A 389 -11.33 8.84 -12.42
N GLY A 390 -10.30 9.66 -12.22
CA GLY A 390 -10.34 10.75 -11.23
C GLY A 390 -9.41 11.93 -11.49
N PHE A 391 -8.25 11.73 -12.13
CA PHE A 391 -7.31 12.81 -12.45
C PHE A 391 -6.97 12.82 -13.95
N GLY A 392 -7.48 13.83 -14.65
CA GLY A 392 -7.13 14.06 -16.05
C GLY A 392 -5.72 14.61 -16.16
N CYS A 393 -4.87 13.98 -16.97
CA CYS A 393 -3.63 14.59 -17.42
C CYS A 393 -3.57 14.62 -18.96
N SER A 394 -3.12 15.75 -19.51
CA SER A 394 -3.15 16.03 -20.94
C SER A 394 -2.05 15.30 -21.70
N LYS A 395 -2.29 15.05 -23.00
CA LYS A 395 -1.39 14.34 -23.91
C LYS A 395 0.02 14.95 -23.96
N ARG A 396 1.01 14.23 -23.41
CA ARG A 396 2.24 13.74 -24.11
C ARG A 396 3.09 12.91 -23.14
N SER A 397 3.71 11.84 -23.66
CA SER A 397 4.60 10.91 -22.94
C SER A 397 4.07 10.42 -21.57
N SER A 398 3.00 9.64 -21.59
CA SER A 398 2.54 8.83 -20.46
C SER A 398 2.16 7.43 -20.95
N ILE A 399 2.41 6.41 -20.12
CA ILE A 399 1.97 5.04 -20.38
C ILE A 399 0.45 5.07 -20.51
N SER A 400 -0.06 4.62 -21.66
CA SER A 400 -1.48 4.69 -21.96
C SER A 400 -2.26 3.82 -20.97
N TYR A 401 -3.43 4.29 -20.55
CA TYR A 401 -4.39 3.51 -19.77
C TYR A 401 -4.70 2.13 -20.38
N ARG A 402 -4.64 2.00 -21.71
CA ARG A 402 -4.79 0.71 -22.41
C ARG A 402 -3.64 -0.27 -22.15
N SER A 403 -2.45 0.21 -21.83
CA SER A 403 -1.29 -0.61 -21.49
C SER A 403 -1.42 -1.18 -20.07
N MET A 404 -1.90 -0.38 -19.09
CA MET A 404 -2.30 -0.91 -17.78
C MET A 404 -3.41 -1.96 -17.92
N LEU A 405 -4.46 -1.68 -18.71
CA LEU A 405 -5.54 -2.64 -18.96
C LEU A 405 -5.07 -4.00 -19.50
N SER A 406 -3.98 -4.02 -20.29
CA SER A 406 -3.39 -5.26 -20.82
C SER A 406 -2.57 -6.02 -19.78
N ILE A 407 -2.01 -5.34 -18.77
CA ILE A 407 -1.34 -5.97 -17.63
C ILE A 407 -2.38 -6.60 -16.71
N PHE A 408 -3.47 -5.89 -16.39
CA PHE A 408 -4.57 -6.40 -15.58
C PHE A 408 -5.36 -7.56 -16.22
N LEU A 409 -5.37 -7.69 -17.56
CA LEU A 409 -5.95 -8.86 -18.25
C LEU A 409 -5.07 -10.12 -18.19
N THR A 410 -3.88 -10.04 -17.60
CA THR A 410 -2.99 -11.18 -17.31
C THR A 410 -3.05 -11.56 -15.81
N ILE A 411 -4.12 -11.18 -15.10
CA ILE A 411 -4.47 -11.79 -13.82
C ILE A 411 -4.79 -13.27 -14.08
N ASN A 412 -3.83 -14.16 -13.78
CA ASN A 412 -4.08 -15.60 -13.66
C ASN A 412 -4.84 -15.91 -12.35
N ILE A 413 -6.10 -15.46 -12.33
CA ILE A 413 -7.16 -15.94 -11.45
C ILE A 413 -8.23 -16.53 -12.39
N CYS A 414 -7.96 -17.77 -12.83
CA CYS A 414 -8.96 -18.76 -13.21
C CYS A 414 -9.02 -19.80 -12.08
#